data_AF-A0A845LCC1-F1
#
_entry.id   AF-A0A845LCC1-F1
#
_cell.length_a   1.000
_cell.length_b   1.000
_cell.length_c   1.000
_cell.angle_alpha   90.00
_cell.angle_beta   90.00
_cell.angle_gamma   90.00
#
_symmetry.space_group_name_H-M   'P 1'
#
loop_
_entity.id
_entity.type
_entity.pdbx_description
1 polymer ?
#
loop_
_entity_poly.entity_id
_entity_poly.type
_entity_poly.pdbx_seq_one_letter_code
_entity_poly.pdbx_strand_id
1 'polypeptide(L)'
;MGAGLTSSFMQRQNQREKLEQETLRKQLAEARLVKRDMETLLAAAMQTGDEVVDQLKIEVEAARRLLERLETLSTMADESAETDGSSLRTEVPFLQTEVPPLRTEIRSLPTEVRSLRDNRGCDASQQNESPTRRETVLPEASGAEKVKPIRPVYIQEYLQHQGARAAASSSPMSRAETLLKSLGEGDPRHWSKSQRYDLIPQLRRIGLNDGEIAQLLYLGKGEVQLVSELRRRA
;
A
#
# COMPACT_ATOMS: atom_id res chain seq x y z
N MET A 1 -36.63 102.04 12.63
CA MET A 1 -36.22 100.84 13.38
C MET A 1 -36.41 99.64 12.44
N GLY A 2 -35.33 99.00 11.97
CA GLY A 2 -35.45 97.90 10.98
C GLY A 2 -34.15 97.20 10.58
N ALA A 3 -32.98 97.79 10.88
CA ALA A 3 -31.69 97.24 10.44
C ALA A 3 -31.17 96.03 11.25
N GLY A 4 -31.75 95.71 12.41
CA GLY A 4 -31.24 94.63 13.28
C GLY A 4 -31.65 93.20 12.90
N LEU A 5 -32.76 93.05 12.17
CA LEU A 5 -33.32 91.72 11.87
C LEU A 5 -32.60 91.03 10.69
N THR A 6 -32.08 91.78 9.73
CA THR A 6 -31.38 91.24 8.57
C THR A 6 -29.97 90.74 8.91
N SER A 7 -29.29 91.40 9.86
CA SER A 7 -27.94 91.00 10.30
C SER A 7 -27.92 89.64 11.02
N SER A 8 -28.89 89.37 11.89
CA SER A 8 -29.00 88.09 12.61
C SER A 8 -29.34 86.90 11.68
N PHE A 9 -30.08 87.15 10.61
CA PHE A 9 -30.40 86.12 9.62
C PHE A 9 -29.17 85.72 8.80
N MET A 10 -28.43 86.72 8.27
CA MET A 10 -27.19 86.48 7.51
C MET A 10 -26.12 85.77 8.35
N GLN A 11 -26.00 86.11 9.64
CA GLN A 11 -25.05 85.46 10.54
C GLN A 11 -25.38 83.97 10.77
N ARG A 12 -26.66 83.64 10.96
CA ARG A 12 -27.10 82.24 11.12
C ARG A 12 -26.92 81.43 9.84
N GLN A 13 -27.15 82.04 8.69
CA GLN A 13 -26.92 81.40 7.39
C GLN A 13 -25.43 81.09 7.19
N ASN A 14 -24.53 82.06 7.43
CA ASN A 14 -23.08 81.84 7.36
C ASN A 14 -22.60 80.74 8.32
N GLN A 15 -23.17 80.64 9.51
CA GLN A 15 -22.83 79.58 10.46
C GLN A 15 -23.25 78.19 9.95
N ARG A 16 -24.44 78.08 9.34
CA ARG A 16 -24.90 76.82 8.72
C ARG A 16 -24.01 76.42 7.57
N GLU A 17 -23.71 77.35 6.66
CA GLU A 17 -22.83 77.11 5.52
C GLU A 17 -21.43 76.67 5.97
N LYS A 18 -20.91 77.26 7.06
CA LYS A 18 -19.63 76.84 7.64
C LYS A 18 -19.66 75.41 8.19
N LEU A 19 -20.71 75.06 8.93
CA LEU A 19 -20.86 73.70 9.46
C LEU A 19 -21.02 72.68 8.32
N GLU A 20 -21.83 73.00 7.31
CA GLU A 20 -21.98 72.20 6.11
C GLU A 20 -20.64 72.01 5.39
N GLN A 21 -19.86 73.07 5.22
CA GLN A 21 -18.54 73.00 4.62
C GLN A 21 -17.57 72.13 5.44
N GLU A 22 -17.62 72.22 6.77
CA GLU A 22 -16.82 71.36 7.66
C GLU A 22 -17.23 69.89 7.56
N THR A 23 -18.53 69.59 7.49
CA THR A 23 -19.02 68.21 7.29
C THR A 23 -18.58 67.63 5.95
N LEU A 24 -18.69 68.40 4.86
CA LEU A 24 -18.23 67.98 3.53
C LEU A 24 -16.71 67.76 3.51
N ARG A 25 -15.94 68.60 4.20
CA ARG A 25 -14.48 68.40 4.34
C ARG A 25 -14.14 67.11 5.07
N LYS A 26 -14.87 66.78 6.15
CA LYS A 26 -14.69 65.51 6.87
C LYS A 26 -15.05 64.32 5.98
N GLN A 27 -16.21 64.35 5.32
CA GLN A 27 -16.62 63.30 4.39
C GLN A 27 -15.62 63.10 3.25
N LEU A 28 -15.08 64.19 2.69
CA LEU A 28 -14.06 64.11 1.63
C LEU A 28 -12.75 63.48 2.15
N ALA A 29 -12.36 63.77 3.38
CA ALA A 29 -11.17 63.18 4.00
C ALA A 29 -11.37 61.67 4.25
N GLU A 30 -12.55 61.27 4.75
CA GLU A 30 -12.93 59.87 4.94
C GLU A 30 -12.98 59.12 3.60
N ALA A 31 -13.63 59.69 2.58
CA ALA A 31 -13.68 59.09 1.26
C ALA A 31 -12.28 58.91 0.64
N ARG A 32 -11.36 59.86 0.88
CA ARG A 32 -9.95 59.73 0.45
C ARG A 32 -9.22 58.63 1.21
N LEU A 33 -9.51 58.42 2.48
CA LEU A 33 -8.93 57.33 3.26
C LEU A 33 -9.41 55.98 2.72
N VAL A 34 -10.73 55.81 2.59
CA VAL A 34 -11.34 54.60 2.01
C VAL A 34 -10.80 54.32 0.61
N LYS A 35 -10.61 55.35 -0.21
CA LYS A 35 -10.01 55.19 -1.54
C LYS A 35 -8.59 54.61 -1.45
N ARG A 36 -7.74 55.14 -0.56
CA ARG A 36 -6.38 54.61 -0.38
C ARG A 36 -6.41 53.18 0.14
N ASP A 37 -7.28 52.87 1.10
CA ASP A 37 -7.40 51.52 1.65
C ASP A 37 -7.88 50.53 0.58
N MET A 38 -8.78 50.95 -0.31
CA MET A 38 -9.21 50.15 -1.46
C MET A 38 -8.05 49.90 -2.45
N GLU A 39 -7.25 50.94 -2.73
CA GLU A 39 -6.07 50.83 -3.59
C GLU A 39 -5.01 49.89 -3.00
N THR A 40 -4.77 49.94 -1.69
CA THR A 40 -3.83 49.03 -1.02
C THR A 40 -4.35 47.60 -0.99
N LEU A 41 -5.64 47.39 -0.72
CA LEU A 41 -6.26 46.07 -0.79
C LEU A 41 -6.19 45.47 -2.20
N LEU A 42 -6.44 46.29 -3.23
CA LEU A 42 -6.35 45.86 -4.62
C LEU A 42 -4.91 45.45 -4.99
N ALA A 43 -3.93 46.27 -4.60
CA ALA A 43 -2.51 45.95 -4.83
C ALA A 43 -2.09 44.65 -4.13
N ALA A 44 -2.49 44.47 -2.86
CA ALA A 44 -2.22 43.25 -2.12
C ALA A 44 -2.89 42.02 -2.76
N ALA A 45 -4.15 42.14 -3.16
CA ALA A 45 -4.87 41.06 -3.84
C ALA A 45 -4.19 40.67 -5.16
N MET A 46 -3.77 41.63 -5.97
CA MET A 46 -3.02 41.38 -7.21
C MET A 46 -1.71 40.65 -6.93
N GLN A 47 -0.92 41.13 -5.96
CA GLN A 47 0.34 40.51 -5.60
C GLN A 47 0.16 39.06 -5.13
N THR A 48 -0.81 38.80 -4.24
CA THR A 48 -1.10 37.43 -3.80
C THR A 48 -1.60 36.54 -4.93
N GLY A 49 -2.34 37.10 -5.90
CA GLY A 49 -2.77 36.38 -7.10
C GLY A 49 -1.59 35.96 -7.97
N ASP A 50 -0.64 36.88 -8.21
CA ASP A 50 0.56 36.59 -8.99
C ASP A 50 1.44 35.54 -8.32
N GLU A 51 1.64 35.63 -7.00
CA GLU A 51 2.39 34.64 -6.21
C GLU A 51 1.77 33.23 -6.31
N VAL A 52 0.44 33.12 -6.20
CA VAL A 52 -0.26 31.83 -6.34
C VAL A 52 -0.15 31.29 -7.77
N VAL A 53 -0.27 32.16 -8.78
CA VAL A 53 -0.14 31.76 -10.19
C VAL A 53 1.27 31.24 -10.47
N ASP A 54 2.31 31.90 -9.94
CA ASP A 54 3.69 31.46 -10.13
C ASP A 54 3.98 30.15 -9.39
N GLN A 55 3.45 29.97 -8.19
CA GLN A 55 3.53 28.69 -7.48
C GLN A 55 2.85 27.55 -8.28
N LEU A 56 1.67 27.80 -8.84
CA LEU A 56 0.97 26.83 -9.69
C LEU A 56 1.76 26.49 -10.95
N LYS A 57 2.42 27.46 -11.60
CA LYS A 57 3.28 27.19 -12.76
C LYS A 57 4.43 26.24 -12.39
N ILE A 58 5.09 26.49 -11.25
CA ILE A 58 6.17 25.63 -10.76
C ILE A 58 5.67 24.20 -10.53
N GLU A 59 4.51 24.05 -9.89
CA GLU A 59 3.91 22.74 -9.62
C GLU A 59 3.49 22.01 -10.91
N VAL A 60 2.94 22.73 -11.89
CA VAL A 60 2.59 22.17 -13.20
C VAL A 60 3.84 21.71 -13.96
N GLU A 61 4.92 22.49 -13.93
CA GLU A 61 6.20 22.06 -14.52
C GLU A 61 6.79 20.84 -13.82
N ALA A 62 6.73 20.79 -12.49
CA ALA A 62 7.17 19.63 -11.73
C ALA A 62 6.35 18.38 -12.08
N ALA A 63 5.02 18.51 -12.18
CA ALA A 63 4.13 17.43 -12.60
C ALA A 63 4.43 16.96 -14.04
N ARG A 64 4.71 17.88 -14.98
CA ARG A 64 5.12 17.54 -16.34
C ARG A 64 6.42 16.73 -16.37
N ARG A 65 7.45 17.15 -15.61
CA ARG A 65 8.71 16.40 -15.50
C ARG A 65 8.50 15.01 -14.90
N LEU A 66 7.60 14.88 -13.93
CA LEU A 66 7.26 13.57 -13.36
C LEU A 66 6.54 12.66 -14.37
N LEU A 67 5.62 13.21 -15.17
CA LEU A 67 4.96 12.46 -16.24
C LEU A 67 5.96 11.97 -17.29
N GLU A 68 6.84 12.85 -17.77
CA GLU A 68 7.91 12.48 -18.72
C GLU A 68 8.84 11.39 -18.15
N ARG A 69 9.15 11.47 -16.85
CA ARG A 69 9.93 10.43 -16.17
C ARG A 69 9.18 9.10 -16.05
N LEU A 70 7.88 9.13 -15.85
CA LEU A 70 7.08 7.90 -15.81
C LEU A 70 6.95 7.28 -17.20
N GLU A 71 6.78 8.09 -18.24
CA GLU A 71 6.76 7.61 -19.63
C GLU A 71 8.08 6.94 -20.00
N THR A 72 9.22 7.57 -19.69
CA THR A 72 10.55 6.98 -19.95
C THR A 72 10.79 5.69 -19.16
N LEU A 73 10.30 5.60 -17.93
CA LEU A 73 10.35 4.35 -17.16
C LEU A 73 9.43 3.28 -17.75
N SER A 74 8.25 3.66 -18.24
CA SER A 74 7.31 2.73 -18.89
C SER A 74 7.91 2.15 -20.16
N THR A 75 8.53 2.98 -21.02
CA THR A 75 9.17 2.49 -22.26
C THR A 75 10.32 1.53 -21.97
N MET A 76 11.15 1.83 -20.96
CA MET A 76 12.22 0.92 -20.56
C MET A 76 11.69 -0.40 -19.94
N ALA A 77 10.57 -0.34 -19.22
CA ALA A 77 9.94 -1.54 -18.66
C ALA A 77 9.35 -2.43 -19.78
N ASP A 78 8.71 -1.83 -20.78
CA ASP A 78 8.20 -2.56 -21.94
C ASP A 78 9.33 -3.20 -22.75
N GLU A 79 10.43 -2.47 -23.00
CA GLU A 79 11.62 -3.02 -23.67
C GLU A 79 12.23 -4.20 -22.90
N SER A 80 12.35 -4.09 -21.58
CA SER A 80 12.86 -5.18 -20.73
C SER A 80 11.94 -6.40 -20.77
N ALA A 81 10.62 -6.19 -20.72
CA ALA A 81 9.64 -7.27 -20.80
C ALA A 81 9.65 -7.96 -22.18
N GLU A 82 9.87 -7.22 -23.26
CA GLU A 82 10.05 -7.80 -24.60
C GLU A 82 11.33 -8.62 -24.71
N THR A 83 12.45 -8.17 -24.14
CA THR A 83 13.70 -8.94 -24.14
C THR A 83 13.59 -10.22 -23.31
N ASP A 84 12.98 -10.15 -22.12
CA ASP A 84 12.79 -11.32 -21.25
C ASP A 84 11.79 -12.31 -21.87
N GLY A 85 10.70 -11.80 -22.45
CA GLY A 85 9.73 -12.61 -23.19
C GLY A 85 10.36 -13.28 -24.43
N SER A 86 11.26 -12.59 -25.12
CA SER A 86 11.97 -13.15 -26.27
C SER A 86 12.96 -14.24 -25.84
N SER A 87 13.71 -14.05 -24.75
CA SER A 87 14.62 -15.06 -24.20
C SER A 87 13.88 -16.33 -23.80
N LEU A 88 12.78 -16.18 -23.05
CA LEU A 88 11.92 -17.29 -22.65
C LEU A 88 11.31 -18.01 -23.87
N ARG A 89 10.94 -17.26 -24.92
CA ARG A 89 10.40 -17.83 -26.15
C ARG A 89 11.43 -18.65 -26.94
N THR A 90 12.72 -18.37 -26.79
CA THR A 90 13.82 -19.21 -27.30
C THR A 90 14.16 -20.39 -26.37
N GLU A 91 13.99 -20.26 -25.06
CA GLU A 91 14.28 -21.33 -24.10
C GLU A 91 13.21 -22.43 -24.07
N VAL A 92 11.93 -22.07 -24.23
CA VAL A 92 10.81 -23.03 -24.28
C VAL A 92 10.97 -24.10 -25.38
N PRO A 93 11.31 -23.78 -26.64
CA PRO A 93 11.54 -24.80 -27.67
C PRO A 93 12.79 -25.64 -27.39
N PHE A 94 13.83 -25.07 -26.77
CA PHE A 94 15.03 -25.81 -26.38
C PHE A 94 14.71 -26.87 -25.31
N LEU A 95 13.94 -26.50 -24.28
CA LEU A 95 13.43 -27.44 -23.27
C LEU A 95 12.48 -28.48 -23.89
N GLN A 96 11.64 -28.09 -24.86
CA GLN A 96 10.79 -29.05 -25.58
C GLN A 96 11.58 -30.07 -26.40
N THR A 97 12.78 -29.75 -26.88
CA THR A 97 13.67 -30.70 -27.56
C THR A 97 14.43 -31.64 -26.62
N GLU A 98 14.66 -31.25 -25.35
CA GLU A 98 15.36 -32.09 -24.36
C GLU A 98 14.43 -33.04 -23.58
N VAL A 99 13.14 -32.73 -23.46
CA VAL A 99 12.17 -33.60 -22.76
C VAL A 99 11.93 -34.97 -23.45
N PRO A 100 11.88 -35.09 -24.79
CA PRO A 100 11.72 -36.36 -25.49
C PRO A 100 12.83 -37.40 -25.22
N PRO A 101 14.14 -37.06 -25.33
CA PRO A 101 15.21 -38.03 -25.06
C PRO A 101 15.22 -38.49 -23.59
N LEU A 102 14.98 -37.58 -22.64
CA LEU A 102 14.82 -37.93 -21.22
C LEU A 102 13.63 -38.88 -20.97
N ARG A 103 12.51 -38.66 -21.66
CA ARG A 103 11.36 -39.59 -21.58
C ARG A 103 11.67 -40.96 -22.16
N THR A 104 12.45 -41.05 -23.22
CA THR A 104 12.89 -42.35 -23.77
C THR A 104 13.85 -43.08 -22.83
N GLU A 105 14.80 -42.37 -22.22
CA GLU A 105 15.72 -42.96 -21.21
C GLU A 105 14.97 -43.46 -19.97
N ILE A 106 14.03 -42.68 -19.44
CA ILE A 106 13.21 -43.11 -18.30
C ILE A 106 12.37 -44.34 -18.67
N ARG A 107 11.94 -44.46 -19.92
CA ARG A 107 11.16 -45.61 -20.39
C ARG A 107 12.02 -46.85 -20.66
N SER A 108 13.32 -46.70 -20.95
CA SER A 108 14.24 -47.83 -21.13
C SER A 108 14.75 -48.40 -19.80
N LEU A 109 14.88 -47.58 -18.74
CA LEU A 109 15.32 -48.00 -17.40
C LEU A 109 14.60 -49.25 -16.83
N PRO A 110 13.26 -49.40 -16.90
CA PRO A 110 12.56 -50.60 -16.42
C PRO A 110 12.97 -51.88 -17.13
N THR A 111 13.29 -51.77 -18.42
CA THR A 111 13.72 -52.90 -19.26
C THR A 111 15.11 -53.35 -18.86
N GLU A 112 15.98 -52.40 -18.57
CA GLU A 112 17.35 -52.63 -18.12
C GLU A 112 17.39 -53.21 -16.70
N VAL A 113 16.58 -52.67 -15.79
CA VAL A 113 16.39 -53.22 -14.43
C VAL A 113 15.83 -54.64 -14.45
N ARG A 114 14.92 -54.95 -15.39
CA ARG A 114 14.39 -56.30 -15.58
C ARG A 114 15.46 -57.26 -16.08
N SER A 115 16.25 -56.85 -17.08
CA SER A 115 17.39 -57.62 -17.59
C SER A 115 18.42 -57.91 -16.48
N LEU A 116 18.76 -56.93 -15.65
CA LEU A 116 19.64 -57.13 -14.49
C LEU A 116 19.06 -58.08 -13.44
N ARG A 117 17.75 -58.05 -13.22
CA ARG A 117 17.06 -58.98 -12.30
C ARG A 117 17.09 -60.41 -12.84
N ASP A 118 16.84 -60.58 -14.14
CA ASP A 118 16.83 -61.90 -14.78
C ASP A 118 18.24 -62.51 -14.79
N ASN A 119 19.27 -61.71 -15.03
CA ASN A 119 20.68 -62.15 -14.93
C ASN A 119 21.06 -62.59 -13.51
N ARG A 120 20.60 -61.89 -12.46
CA ARG A 120 20.81 -62.35 -11.07
C ARG A 120 20.05 -63.64 -10.73
N GLY A 121 18.92 -63.90 -11.38
CA GLY A 121 18.19 -65.15 -11.24
C GLY A 121 18.93 -66.36 -11.82
N CYS A 122 19.71 -66.14 -12.87
CA CYS A 122 20.55 -67.17 -13.50
C CYS A 122 21.75 -67.56 -12.61
N ASP A 123 22.37 -66.60 -11.91
CA ASP A 123 23.50 -66.87 -11.02
C ASP A 123 23.11 -67.59 -9.72
N ALA A 124 21.86 -67.43 -9.27
CA ALA A 124 21.34 -68.13 -8.10
C ALA A 124 21.10 -69.64 -8.31
N SER A 125 21.06 -70.09 -9.58
CA SER A 125 20.79 -71.50 -9.92
C SER A 125 22.06 -72.37 -9.99
N GLN A 126 23.26 -71.82 -9.74
CA GLN A 126 24.53 -72.58 -9.76
C GLN A 126 25.20 -72.76 -8.39
N GLN A 127 24.63 -72.25 -7.30
CA GLN A 127 25.14 -72.49 -5.95
C GLN A 127 24.22 -73.43 -5.17
N ASN A 128 24.19 -74.70 -5.57
CA ASN A 128 23.51 -75.73 -4.80
C ASN A 128 24.23 -77.08 -4.87
N GLU A 129 25.46 -77.14 -4.32
CA GLU A 129 26.04 -78.39 -3.83
C GLU A 129 26.75 -78.20 -2.48
N SER A 130 25.99 -78.51 -1.43
CA SER A 130 26.35 -79.35 -0.27
C SER A 130 27.22 -78.83 0.90
N PRO A 131 27.04 -79.39 2.12
CA PRO A 131 27.11 -78.68 3.39
C PRO A 131 28.26 -79.14 4.32
N THR A 132 28.68 -78.31 5.28
CA THR A 132 29.45 -78.79 6.45
C THR A 132 29.10 -77.98 7.72
N ARG A 133 28.26 -78.61 8.54
CA ARG A 133 28.32 -78.73 10.01
C ARG A 133 29.15 -77.70 10.78
N ARG A 134 28.51 -76.95 11.69
CA ARG A 134 28.91 -76.86 13.11
C ARG A 134 27.80 -76.25 13.98
N GLU A 135 27.53 -76.96 15.07
CA GLU A 135 26.79 -76.52 16.26
C GLU A 135 27.38 -75.24 16.85
N THR A 136 26.54 -74.43 17.50
CA THR A 136 26.59 -74.04 18.93
C THR A 136 25.86 -72.69 19.10
N VAL A 137 24.71 -72.68 19.80
CA VAL A 137 24.52 -72.31 21.22
C VAL A 137 23.82 -70.93 21.32
N LEU A 138 22.62 -70.95 21.90
CA LEU A 138 21.91 -69.81 22.48
C LEU A 138 22.77 -69.13 23.56
N PRO A 139 22.55 -67.83 23.86
CA PRO A 139 21.67 -67.56 25.00
C PRO A 139 20.73 -66.37 24.83
N GLU A 140 19.69 -66.43 25.65
CA GLU A 140 18.67 -65.43 25.96
C GLU A 140 19.23 -64.11 26.54
N ALA A 141 18.46 -63.03 26.37
CA ALA A 141 18.17 -61.99 27.37
C ALA A 141 17.21 -60.96 26.73
N SER A 142 15.92 -60.96 27.08
CA SER A 142 15.30 -60.14 28.15
C SER A 142 15.38 -58.62 27.91
N GLY A 143 14.23 -58.01 27.64
CA GLY A 143 14.08 -56.56 27.57
C GLY A 143 12.61 -56.15 27.42
N ALA A 144 11.84 -56.31 28.50
CA ALA A 144 10.46 -55.86 28.57
C ALA A 144 10.40 -54.33 28.65
N GLU A 145 9.85 -53.66 27.63
CA GLU A 145 9.52 -52.25 27.69
C GLU A 145 8.00 -52.05 27.64
N LYS A 146 7.46 -51.55 28.75
CA LYS A 146 6.04 -51.32 28.98
C LYS A 146 5.54 -50.19 28.09
N VAL A 147 4.71 -50.53 27.11
CA VAL A 147 3.89 -49.59 26.35
C VAL A 147 2.91 -48.90 27.30
N LYS A 148 3.10 -47.61 27.56
CA LYS A 148 2.07 -46.75 28.17
C LYS A 148 1.11 -46.30 27.07
N PRO A 149 -0.22 -46.41 27.24
CA PRO A 149 -1.17 -45.90 26.27
C PRO A 149 -1.15 -44.36 26.32
N ILE A 150 -0.74 -43.75 25.21
CA ILE A 150 -0.85 -42.30 24.98
C ILE A 150 -2.33 -41.96 24.87
N ARG A 151 -2.84 -41.18 25.84
CA ARG A 151 -4.21 -40.64 25.81
C ARG A 151 -4.34 -39.63 24.65
N PRO A 152 -5.40 -39.69 23.83
CA PRO A 152 -5.61 -38.73 22.76
C PRO A 152 -6.37 -37.52 23.32
N VAL A 153 -5.66 -36.43 23.68
CA VAL A 153 -6.34 -35.18 24.07
C VAL A 153 -5.78 -33.92 23.37
N TYR A 154 -4.63 -33.95 22.70
CA TYR A 154 -3.95 -32.69 22.35
C TYR A 154 -3.83 -32.35 20.86
N ILE A 155 -4.78 -32.71 19.99
CA ILE A 155 -4.73 -32.19 18.60
C ILE A 155 -5.39 -30.80 18.53
N GLN A 156 -6.49 -30.59 19.26
CA GLN A 156 -7.26 -29.35 19.15
C GLN A 156 -6.61 -28.18 19.90
N GLU A 157 -6.10 -28.40 21.11
CA GLU A 157 -5.38 -27.36 21.87
C GLU A 157 -4.02 -27.01 21.23
N TYR A 158 -3.33 -27.96 20.61
CA TYR A 158 -2.03 -27.68 19.96
C TYR A 158 -2.18 -26.85 18.68
N LEU A 159 -3.24 -27.09 17.90
CA LEU A 159 -3.61 -26.24 16.75
C LEU A 159 -4.04 -24.84 17.21
N GLN A 160 -4.79 -24.74 18.31
CA GLN A 160 -5.22 -23.45 18.85
C GLN A 160 -4.05 -22.65 19.43
N HIS A 161 -3.07 -23.31 20.08
CA HIS A 161 -1.86 -22.66 20.57
C HIS A 161 -0.87 -22.25 19.47
N GLN A 162 -0.78 -22.96 18.34
CA GLN A 162 0.01 -22.49 17.19
C GLN A 162 -0.62 -21.29 16.48
N GLY A 163 -1.95 -21.26 16.32
CA GLY A 163 -2.66 -20.08 15.82
C GLY A 163 -2.48 -18.86 16.74
N ALA A 164 -2.50 -19.07 18.06
CA ALA A 164 -2.32 -18.00 19.04
C ALA A 164 -0.86 -17.50 19.15
N ARG A 165 0.14 -18.38 18.99
CA ARG A 165 1.56 -17.98 19.00
C ARG A 165 1.98 -17.21 17.74
N ALA A 166 1.44 -17.57 16.57
CA ALA A 166 1.66 -16.82 15.33
C ALA A 166 0.98 -15.44 15.36
N ALA A 167 -0.18 -15.32 16.01
CA ALA A 167 -0.86 -14.04 16.19
C ALA A 167 -0.13 -13.12 17.17
N ALA A 168 0.50 -13.63 18.23
CA ALA A 168 1.07 -12.80 19.30
C ALA A 168 2.39 -12.07 18.96
N SER A 169 3.14 -12.50 17.93
CA SER A 169 4.41 -11.86 17.54
C SER A 169 4.38 -11.07 16.22
N SER A 170 3.24 -11.02 15.53
CA SER A 170 3.12 -10.26 14.29
C SER A 170 2.85 -8.80 14.61
N SER A 171 3.74 -7.91 14.16
CA SER A 171 3.51 -6.46 14.16
C SER A 171 2.11 -6.13 13.63
N PRO A 172 1.41 -5.11 14.17
CA PRO A 172 0.11 -4.66 13.64
C PRO A 172 0.16 -4.46 12.12
N MET A 173 1.30 -4.01 11.61
CA MET A 173 1.54 -3.85 10.18
C MET A 173 1.48 -5.17 9.40
N SER A 174 2.09 -6.24 9.92
CA SER A 174 2.04 -7.56 9.30
C SER A 174 0.63 -8.17 9.32
N ARG A 175 -0.16 -7.89 10.37
CA ARG A 175 -1.59 -8.28 10.41
C ARG A 175 -2.42 -7.50 9.39
N ALA A 176 -2.11 -6.24 9.19
CA ALA A 176 -2.77 -5.43 8.17
C ALA A 176 -2.44 -5.91 6.75
N GLU A 177 -1.17 -6.21 6.46
CA GLU A 177 -0.76 -6.76 5.16
C GLU A 177 -1.40 -8.11 4.86
N THR A 178 -1.53 -8.98 5.87
CA THR A 178 -2.23 -10.27 5.71
C THR A 178 -3.72 -10.08 5.46
N LEU A 179 -4.37 -9.11 6.12
CA LEU A 179 -5.75 -8.73 5.82
C LEU A 179 -5.91 -8.26 4.37
N LEU A 180 -5.02 -7.38 3.90
CA LEU A 180 -5.03 -6.89 2.51
C LEU A 180 -4.81 -8.02 1.50
N LYS A 181 -3.88 -8.94 1.77
CA LYS A 181 -3.66 -10.12 0.92
C LYS A 181 -4.88 -11.05 0.88
N SER A 182 -5.60 -11.17 1.99
CA SER A 182 -6.80 -12.02 2.06
C SER A 182 -8.00 -11.49 1.27
N LEU A 183 -8.05 -10.18 1.01
CA LEU A 183 -9.09 -9.57 0.18
C LEU A 183 -8.96 -9.94 -1.31
N GLY A 184 -7.78 -10.38 -1.76
CA GLY A 184 -7.56 -10.85 -3.13
C GLY A 184 -7.65 -9.78 -4.22
N GLU A 185 -7.88 -8.52 -3.86
CA GLU A 185 -8.10 -7.40 -4.80
C GLU A 185 -6.80 -6.75 -5.32
N GLY A 186 -5.62 -7.33 -5.06
CA GLY A 186 -4.34 -6.80 -5.54
C GLY A 186 -3.80 -5.61 -4.73
N ASP A 187 -2.92 -4.80 -5.33
CA ASP A 187 -2.27 -3.66 -4.66
C ASP A 187 -3.30 -2.54 -4.36
N PRO A 188 -3.39 -2.03 -3.11
CA PRO A 188 -4.31 -0.96 -2.70
C PRO A 188 -4.32 0.30 -3.57
N ARG A 189 -3.27 0.54 -4.37
CA ARG A 189 -3.22 1.65 -5.34
C ARG A 189 -4.30 1.57 -6.41
N HIS A 190 -4.71 0.37 -6.79
CA HIS A 190 -5.71 0.14 -7.84
C HIS A 190 -7.14 0.21 -7.31
N TRP A 191 -7.32 0.30 -5.99
CA TRP A 191 -8.64 0.32 -5.37
C TRP A 191 -9.27 1.70 -5.46
N SER A 192 -10.60 1.69 -5.64
CA SER A 192 -11.40 2.91 -5.53
C SER A 192 -11.23 3.55 -4.15
N LYS A 193 -11.39 4.88 -4.06
CA LYS A 193 -11.28 5.58 -2.78
C LYS A 193 -12.27 5.07 -1.73
N SER A 194 -13.49 4.71 -2.16
CA SER A 194 -14.52 4.13 -1.29
C SER A 194 -14.07 2.79 -0.69
N GLN A 195 -13.55 1.86 -1.50
CA GLN A 195 -13.01 0.58 -1.01
C GLN A 195 -11.91 0.80 0.04
N ARG A 196 -11.00 1.74 -0.22
CA ARG A 196 -9.94 2.09 0.75
C ARG A 196 -10.52 2.67 2.04
N TYR A 197 -11.53 3.54 1.95
CA TYR A 197 -12.17 4.13 3.13
C TYR A 197 -12.93 3.11 3.99
N ASP A 198 -13.44 2.03 3.40
CA ASP A 198 -14.13 0.96 4.12
C ASP A 198 -13.20 0.08 4.96
N LEU A 199 -11.90 0.09 4.66
CA LEU A 199 -10.89 -0.68 5.39
C LEU A 199 -10.31 0.07 6.59
N ILE A 200 -10.43 1.40 6.63
CA ILE A 200 -9.91 2.23 7.72
C ILE A 200 -10.34 1.73 9.11
N PRO A 201 -11.63 1.38 9.37
CA PRO A 201 -12.05 0.88 10.67
C PRO A 201 -11.41 -0.47 11.04
N GLN A 202 -11.21 -1.35 10.05
CA GLN A 202 -10.63 -2.67 10.27
C GLN A 202 -9.15 -2.56 10.63
N LEU A 203 -8.41 -1.72 9.91
CA LEU A 203 -7.00 -1.45 10.17
C LEU A 203 -6.79 -0.79 11.54
N ARG A 204 -7.70 0.10 11.95
CA ARG A 204 -7.65 0.72 13.28
C ARG A 204 -7.93 -0.29 14.40
N ARG A 205 -8.81 -1.28 14.18
CA ARG A 205 -9.03 -2.40 15.13
C ARG A 205 -7.80 -3.29 15.29
N ILE A 206 -6.96 -3.37 14.27
CA ILE A 206 -5.66 -4.08 14.30
C ILE A 206 -4.60 -3.28 15.08
N GLY A 207 -4.88 -1.99 15.37
CA GLY A 207 -4.03 -1.11 16.17
C GLY A 207 -3.12 -0.20 15.35
N LEU A 208 -3.41 0.00 14.06
CA LEU A 208 -2.65 0.94 13.23
C LEU A 208 -3.04 2.39 13.51
N ASN A 209 -2.04 3.27 13.51
CA ASN A 209 -2.19 4.71 13.61
C ASN A 209 -2.58 5.32 12.26
N ASP A 210 -3.14 6.54 12.27
CA ASP A 210 -3.61 7.21 11.04
C ASP A 210 -2.50 7.41 10.00
N GLY A 211 -1.24 7.58 10.43
CA GLY A 211 -0.09 7.66 9.52
C GLY A 211 0.23 6.33 8.85
N GLU A 212 0.15 5.22 9.59
CA GLU A 212 0.39 3.87 9.07
C GLU A 212 -0.73 3.45 8.12
N ILE A 213 -1.98 3.77 8.47
CA ILE A 213 -3.15 3.55 7.60
C ILE A 213 -3.01 4.36 6.30
N ALA A 214 -2.61 5.63 6.40
CA ALA A 214 -2.38 6.49 5.24
C ALA A 214 -1.31 5.92 4.31
N GLN A 215 -0.19 5.44 4.88
CA GLN A 215 0.90 4.83 4.12
C GLN A 215 0.47 3.51 3.46
N LEU A 216 -0.29 2.67 4.17
CA LEU A 216 -0.72 1.37 3.70
C LEU A 216 -1.78 1.46 2.58
N LEU A 217 -2.70 2.42 2.68
CA LEU A 217 -3.79 2.61 1.71
C LEU A 217 -3.49 3.67 0.64
N TYR A 218 -2.31 4.28 0.65
CA TYR A 218 -1.95 5.40 -0.25
C TYR A 218 -2.97 6.54 -0.20
N LEU A 219 -3.34 6.93 1.02
CA LEU A 219 -4.28 8.03 1.31
C LEU A 219 -3.55 9.18 1.99
N GLY A 220 -4.11 10.39 1.90
CA GLY A 220 -3.63 11.51 2.70
C GLY A 220 -3.96 11.32 4.19
N LYS A 221 -3.03 11.67 5.10
CA LYS A 221 -3.30 11.62 6.55
C LYS A 221 -4.54 12.43 6.94
N GLY A 222 -4.76 13.58 6.31
CA GLY A 222 -5.96 14.40 6.48
C GLY A 222 -7.24 13.72 5.98
N GLU A 223 -7.18 12.93 4.91
CA GLU A 223 -8.32 12.16 4.42
C GLU A 223 -8.71 11.06 5.42
N VAL A 224 -7.74 10.34 5.97
CA VAL A 224 -7.99 9.29 6.99
C VAL A 224 -8.63 9.88 8.25
N GLN A 225 -8.15 11.06 8.68
CA GLN A 225 -8.73 11.78 9.83
C GLN A 225 -10.16 12.25 9.53
N LEU A 226 -10.41 12.81 8.35
CA LEU A 226 -11.73 13.26 7.94
C LEU A 226 -12.74 12.11 7.90
N VAL A 227 -12.38 10.97 7.29
CA VAL A 227 -13.25 9.78 7.24
C VAL A 227 -13.55 9.27 8.65
N SER A 228 -12.57 9.30 9.54
CA SER A 228 -12.74 8.89 10.94
C SER A 228 -13.69 9.82 11.69
N GLU A 229 -13.58 11.13 11.47
CA GLU A 229 -14.44 12.14 12.10
C GLU A 229 -15.87 12.07 11.56
N LEU A 230 -16.04 11.89 10.25
CA LEU A 230 -17.35 11.73 9.62
C LEU A 230 -18.08 10.49 10.15
N ARG A 231 -17.40 9.35 10.30
CA ARG A 231 -17.99 8.13 10.86
C ARG A 231 -18.27 8.21 12.36
N ARG A 232 -17.61 9.10 13.10
CA ARG A 232 -17.92 9.32 14.53
C ARG A 232 -19.19 10.15 14.72
N ARG A 233 -19.54 10.96 13.73
CA ARG A 233 -20.71 11.86 13.74
C ARG A 233 -21.97 11.25 13.11
N ALA A 234 -21.82 10.20 12.31
CA ALA A 234 -22.91 9.41 11.73
C ALA A 234 -23.39 8.34 12.72
#